data_AF-A0A6N9UV46-F1
#
_entry.id   AF-A0A6N9UV46-F1
#
_cell.length_a   1.000
_cell.length_b   1.000
_cell.length_c   1.000
_cell.angle_alpha   90.00
_cell.angle_beta   90.00
_cell.angle_gamma   90.00
#
_symmetry.space_group_name_H-M   'P 1'
#
loop_
_entity.id
_entity.type
_entity.pdbx_description
1 polymer ?
#
loop_
_entity_poly.entity_id
_entity_poly.type
_entity_poly.pdbx_seq_one_letter_code
_entity_poly.pdbx_strand_id
1 'polypeptide(L)' 'SASRVAGRERLEREQAVLEEELARARGAAESVAARAAQLERQAALLTDAADTARVAADTAQRLKDADARLA' A
#
# COMPACT_ATOMS: atom_id res chain seq x y z
N SER A 1 44.77 17.87 1.77
CA SER A 1 43.39 17.65 1.26
C SER A 1 42.54 16.73 2.13
N ALA A 2 42.96 16.35 3.35
CA ALA A 2 42.27 15.36 4.19
C ALA A 2 40.79 15.68 4.46
N SER A 3 40.44 16.95 4.69
CA SER A 3 39.05 17.39 4.89
C SER A 3 38.14 17.14 3.69
N ARG A 4 38.67 17.22 2.45
CA ARG A 4 37.90 16.91 1.24
C ARG A 4 37.63 15.41 1.10
N VAL A 5 38.61 14.58 1.47
CA VAL A 5 38.48 13.12 1.45
C VAL A 5 37.46 12.67 2.50
N ALA A 6 37.57 13.13 3.74
CA ALA A 6 36.61 12.83 4.80
C ALA A 6 35.18 13.29 4.45
N GLY A 7 35.04 14.46 3.81
CA GLY A 7 33.75 14.94 3.32
C GLY A 7 33.14 14.03 2.26
N ARG A 8 33.96 13.56 1.31
CA ARG A 8 33.53 12.63 0.26
C ARG A 8 33.09 11.28 0.83
N GLU A 9 33.88 10.68 1.72
CA GLU A 9 33.53 9.40 2.35
C GLU A 9 32.21 9.47 3.14
N ARG A 10 31.94 10.61 3.78
CA ARG A 10 30.66 10.83 4.46
C ARG A 10 29.50 10.83 3.46
N LEU A 11 29.63 11.54 2.34
CA LEU A 11 28.59 11.59 1.31
C LEU A 11 28.35 10.23 0.66
N GLU A 12 29.40 9.44 0.43
CA GLU A 12 29.28 8.08 -0.11
C GLU A 12 28.50 7.16 0.83
N ARG A 13 28.74 7.27 2.16
CA ARG A 13 27.94 6.54 3.15
C ARG A 13 26.48 7.01 3.18
N GLU A 14 26.24 8.32 3.14
CA GLU A 14 24.88 8.87 3.12
C GLU A 14 24.12 8.44 1.86
N GLN A 15 24.77 8.44 0.71
CA GLN A 15 24.20 7.96 -0.55
C GLN A 15 23.84 6.46 -0.46
N ALA A 16 24.73 5.62 0.05
CA ALA A 16 24.47 4.19 0.20
C ALA A 16 23.26 3.91 1.11
N VAL A 17 23.12 4.67 2.21
CA VAL A 17 21.97 4.57 3.11
C VAL A 17 20.67 4.96 2.39
N LEU A 18 20.67 6.08 1.66
CA LEU A 18 19.49 6.53 0.91
C LEU A 18 19.10 5.55 -0.21
N GLU A 19 20.07 4.96 -0.89
CA GLU A 19 19.82 3.94 -1.92
C GLU A 19 19.17 2.68 -1.32
N GLU A 20 19.62 2.25 -0.14
CA GLU A 20 19.01 1.13 0.58
C GLU A 20 17.57 1.46 1.02
N GLU A 21 17.35 2.65 1.56
CA GLU A 21 16.00 3.11 1.93
C GLU A 21 15.06 3.18 0.72
N LEU A 22 15.52 3.72 -0.39
CA LEU A 22 14.74 3.79 -1.63
C LEU A 22 14.44 2.40 -2.19
N ALA A 23 15.42 1.48 -2.17
CA ALA A 23 15.22 0.10 -2.59
C ALA A 23 14.17 -0.61 -1.73
N ARG A 24 14.23 -0.44 -0.40
CA ARG A 24 13.22 -0.99 0.53
C ARG A 24 11.84 -0.38 0.30
N ALA A 25 11.75 0.93 0.13
CA ALA A 25 10.48 1.63 -0.04
C ALA A 25 9.78 1.29 -1.37
N ARG A 26 10.53 1.21 -2.48
CA ARG A 26 9.96 0.87 -3.80
C ARG A 26 9.73 -0.64 -3.98
N GLY A 27 10.47 -1.49 -3.26
CA GLY A 27 10.47 -2.93 -3.47
C GLY A 27 10.83 -3.27 -4.91
N ALA A 28 9.99 -4.07 -5.57
CA ALA A 28 10.15 -4.43 -6.97
C ALA A 28 9.67 -3.35 -7.97
N ALA A 29 9.09 -2.24 -7.50
CA ALA A 29 8.59 -1.20 -8.39
C ALA A 29 9.73 -0.32 -8.94
N GLU A 30 9.48 0.28 -10.09
CA GLU A 30 10.42 1.19 -10.77
C GLU A 30 10.75 2.42 -9.91
N SER A 31 9.81 2.89 -9.10
CA SER A 31 9.99 4.00 -8.17
C SER A 31 9.06 3.90 -6.96
N VAL A 32 9.33 4.70 -5.92
CA VAL A 32 8.44 4.84 -4.76
C VAL A 32 7.07 5.39 -5.18
N ALA A 33 7.03 6.34 -6.12
CA ALA A 33 5.78 6.88 -6.66
C ALA A 33 4.95 5.81 -7.40
N ALA A 34 5.61 4.95 -8.20
CA ALA A 34 4.95 3.83 -8.86
C ALA A 34 4.39 2.82 -7.84
N ARG A 35 5.15 2.53 -6.77
CA ARG A 35 4.68 1.68 -5.67
C ARG A 35 3.49 2.28 -4.93
N ALA A 36 3.52 3.58 -4.63
CA ALA A 36 2.42 4.28 -3.99
C ALA A 36 1.13 4.21 -4.83
N ALA A 37 1.22 4.55 -6.12
CA ALA A 37 0.09 4.46 -7.04
C ALA A 37 -0.45 3.02 -7.17
N GLN A 38 0.42 2.00 -7.13
CA GLN A 38 -0.01 0.60 -7.10
C GLN A 38 -0.80 0.28 -5.82
N LEU A 39 -0.30 0.68 -4.66
CA LEU A 39 -0.95 0.42 -3.37
C LEU A 39 -2.28 1.17 -3.25
N GLU A 40 -2.37 2.40 -3.74
CA GLU A 40 -3.62 3.18 -3.78
C GLU A 40 -4.70 2.48 -4.60
N ARG A 41 -4.34 1.97 -5.79
CA ARG A 41 -5.28 1.18 -6.62
C ARG A 41 -5.73 -0.10 -5.91
N GLN A 42 -4.81 -0.80 -5.24
CA GLN A 42 -5.15 -2.01 -4.49
C GLN A 42 -6.07 -1.69 -3.30
N ALA A 43 -5.81 -0.61 -2.58
CA ALA A 43 -6.65 -0.16 -1.48
C ALA A 43 -8.07 0.17 -1.95
N ALA A 44 -8.22 0.88 -3.08
CA ALA A 44 -9.52 1.18 -3.67
C ALA A 44 -10.30 -0.10 -4.02
N LEU A 45 -9.67 -1.06 -4.70
CA LEU A 45 -10.29 -2.34 -5.05
C LEU A 45 -10.74 -3.14 -3.82
N LEU A 46 -9.93 -3.15 -2.76
CA LEU A 46 -10.27 -3.83 -1.52
C LEU A 46 -11.42 -3.14 -0.78
N THR A 47 -11.46 -1.81 -0.79
CA THR A 47 -12.58 -1.05 -0.24
C THR A 47 -13.88 -1.35 -0.98
N ASP A 48 -13.87 -1.29 -2.32
CA ASP A 48 -15.05 -1.58 -3.13
C ASP A 48 -15.56 -3.02 -2.92
N ALA A 49 -14.63 -3.98 -2.81
CA ALA A 49 -14.97 -5.37 -2.51
C ALA A 49 -15.60 -5.51 -1.11
N ALA A 50 -15.06 -4.81 -0.11
CA ALA A 50 -15.60 -4.82 1.24
C ALA A 50 -17.00 -4.20 1.31
N ASP A 51 -17.22 -3.10 0.60
CA ASP A 51 -18.53 -2.44 0.50
C ASP A 51 -19.56 -3.36 -0.15
N THR A 52 -19.18 -4.01 -1.26
CA THR A 52 -20.02 -4.99 -1.95
C THR A 52 -20.38 -6.17 -1.04
N ALA A 53 -19.40 -6.68 -0.28
CA ALA A 53 -19.63 -7.78 0.65
C ALA A 53 -20.62 -7.39 1.77
N ARG A 54 -20.54 -6.17 2.30
CA ARG A 54 -21.50 -5.67 3.30
C ARG A 54 -22.91 -5.58 2.72
N VAL A 55 -23.07 -5.04 1.51
CA VAL A 55 -24.38 -4.97 0.83
C VAL A 55 -24.97 -6.36 0.61
N ALA A 56 -24.15 -7.34 0.19
CA ALA A 56 -24.59 -8.71 0.01
C ALA A 56 -25.04 -9.35 1.33
N ALA A 57 -24.29 -9.14 2.42
CA ALA A 57 -24.63 -9.62 3.75
C ALA A 57 -25.95 -9.03 4.25
N ASP A 58 -26.13 -7.72 4.12
CA ASP A 58 -27.36 -7.03 4.51
C ASP A 58 -28.57 -7.53 3.72
N THR A 59 -28.39 -7.75 2.42
CA THR A 59 -29.45 -8.27 1.55
C THR A 59 -29.84 -9.69 1.93
N ALA A 60 -28.84 -10.55 2.20
CA ALA A 60 -29.08 -11.91 2.67
C ALA A 60 -29.81 -11.93 4.03
N GLN A 61 -29.52 -10.99 4.92
CA GLN A 61 -30.23 -10.89 6.20
C GLN A 61 -31.69 -10.47 6.00
N ARG A 62 -31.96 -9.46 5.15
CA ARG A 62 -33.33 -9.02 4.87
C ARG A 62 -34.16 -10.11 4.22
N LEU A 63 -33.57 -10.93 3.36
CA LEU A 63 -34.25 -12.09 2.76
C LEU A 63 -34.67 -13.10 3.85
N LYS A 64 -33.75 -13.46 4.75
CA LYS A 64 -34.05 -14.34 5.88
C LYS A 64 -35.18 -13.79 6.76
N ASP A 65 -35.13 -12.49 7.06
CA ASP A 65 -36.16 -11.84 7.88
C ASP A 65 -37.53 -11.81 7.19
N ALA A 66 -37.56 -11.67 5.85
CA ALA A 66 -38.79 -11.74 5.07
C ALA A 66 -39.37 -13.16 5.05
N ASP A 67 -38.52 -14.16 4.81
CA ASP A 67 -38.91 -15.58 4.84
C ASP A 67 -39.49 -15.97 6.21
N ALA A 68 -38.86 -15.51 7.30
CA ALA A 68 -39.33 -15.75 8.66
C ALA A 68 -40.72 -15.14 8.98
N ARG A 69 -41.15 -14.11 8.22
CA ARG A 69 -42.49 -13.51 8.37
C ARG A 69 -43.57 -14.24 7.58
N LEU A 70 -43.17 -15.05 6.59
CA LEU A 70 -44.09 -15.81 5.74
C LEU A 70 -44.37 -17.23 6.28
N ALA A 71 -43.52 -17.73 7.20
CA ALA A 71 -43.68 -19.00 7.90
C ALA A 71 -44.58 -18.88 9.13
#